data_AF-A0A964Q593-F1
#
_entry.id   AF-A0A964Q593-F1
#
_cell.length_a   1.000
_cell.length_b   1.000
_cell.length_c   1.000
_cell.angle_alpha   90.00
_cell.angle_beta   90.00
_cell.angle_gamma   90.00
#
_symmetry.space_group_name_H-M   'P 1'
#
loop_
_entity.id
_entity.type
_entity.pdbx_description
1 polymer ?
#
loop_
_entity_poly.entity_id
_entity_poly.type
_entity_poly.pdbx_seq_one_letter_code
_entity_poly.pdbx_strand_id
1 'polypeptide(L)'
;MDEARIIEDLIKLKAGYTVALGGGLEICQLDPGLFSVTFPDSADLDATVKEKRFKDGGKAAEFFVQKRHAYKLGDDYLEGDLP
;
A
#
# COMPACT_ATOMS: atom_id res chain seq x y z
N MET A 1 -15.02 -3.27 -10.83
CA MET A 1 -13.94 -4.19 -10.46
C MET A 1 -13.29 -3.65 -9.20
N ASP A 2 -13.20 -4.45 -8.15
CA ASP A 2 -12.57 -4.05 -6.89
C ASP A 2 -11.06 -3.93 -7.05
N GLU A 3 -10.51 -2.73 -6.86
CA GLU A 3 -9.07 -2.46 -7.02
C GLU A 3 -8.20 -3.39 -6.17
N ALA A 4 -8.62 -3.65 -4.92
CA ALA A 4 -7.93 -4.57 -4.02
C ALA A 4 -7.85 -6.00 -4.58
N ARG A 5 -8.89 -6.49 -5.27
CA ARG A 5 -8.85 -7.83 -5.90
C ARG A 5 -7.84 -7.91 -7.04
N ILE A 6 -7.71 -6.84 -7.84
CA ILE A 6 -6.72 -6.79 -8.92
C ILE A 6 -5.30 -6.83 -8.34
N ILE A 7 -5.05 -6.05 -7.29
CA ILE A 7 -3.74 -6.02 -6.63
C ILE A 7 -3.42 -7.35 -5.94
N GLU A 8 -4.40 -7.96 -5.28
CA GLU A 8 -4.27 -9.28 -4.69
C GLU A 8 -3.89 -10.34 -5.74
N ASP A 9 -4.54 -10.34 -6.90
CA ASP A 9 -4.24 -11.27 -7.99
C ASP A 9 -2.81 -11.04 -8.50
N LEU A 10 -2.42 -9.77 -8.69
CA LEU A 10 -1.07 -9.39 -9.16
C LEU A 10 0.05 -9.85 -8.23
N ILE A 11 -0.09 -9.64 -6.91
CA ILE A 11 0.95 -10.03 -5.95
C ILE A 11 0.97 -11.55 -5.70
N LYS A 12 -0.10 -12.27 -6.07
CA LYS A 12 -0.18 -13.73 -5.98
C LYS A 12 0.34 -14.45 -7.23
N LEU A 13 0.44 -13.77 -8.38
CA LEU A 13 0.90 -14.37 -9.64
C LEU A 13 2.30 -14.97 -9.51
N LYS A 14 3.22 -14.31 -8.79
CA LYS A 14 4.58 -14.79 -8.58
C LYS A 14 5.25 -14.11 -7.40
N ALA A 15 5.81 -14.92 -6.49
CA ALA A 15 6.62 -14.42 -5.38
C ALA A 15 7.78 -13.57 -5.91
N GLY A 16 8.05 -12.44 -5.23
CA GLY A 16 9.05 -11.45 -5.65
C GLY A 16 8.56 -10.41 -6.66
N TYR A 17 7.30 -10.45 -7.12
CA TYR A 17 6.72 -9.31 -7.83
C TYR A 17 6.34 -8.21 -6.84
N THR A 18 6.82 -7.00 -7.12
CA THR A 18 6.53 -5.78 -6.36
C THR A 18 5.71 -4.83 -7.21
N VAL A 19 4.59 -4.39 -6.66
CA VAL A 19 3.80 -3.29 -7.20
C VAL A 19 4.19 -2.03 -6.43
N ALA A 20 4.86 -1.11 -7.10
CA ALA A 20 5.26 0.19 -6.54
C ALA A 20 4.50 1.31 -7.27
N LEU A 21 3.93 2.24 -6.51
CA LEU A 21 3.17 3.38 -7.05
C LEU A 21 3.93 4.72 -6.97
N GLY A 22 5.17 4.70 -6.48
CA GLY A 22 5.95 5.92 -6.18
C GLY A 22 5.63 6.48 -4.78
N GLY A 23 6.46 7.39 -4.28
CA GLY A 23 6.28 8.01 -2.96
C GLY A 23 6.48 7.06 -1.76
N GLY A 24 7.17 5.93 -1.95
CA GLY A 24 7.42 4.95 -0.87
C GLY A 24 6.25 4.01 -0.57
N LEU A 25 5.22 3.96 -1.43
CA LEU A 25 4.12 3.00 -1.33
C LEU A 25 4.31 1.81 -2.27
N GLU A 26 4.51 0.63 -1.69
CA GLU A 26 4.83 -0.61 -2.40
C GLU A 26 4.14 -1.81 -1.75
N ILE A 27 3.78 -2.82 -2.54
CA ILE A 27 3.29 -4.10 -2.06
C ILE A 27 3.96 -5.24 -2.82
N CYS A 28 4.41 -6.26 -2.09
CA CYS A 28 5.05 -7.43 -2.67
C CYS A 28 4.71 -8.71 -1.90
N GLN A 29 4.87 -9.85 -2.56
CA GLN A 29 4.88 -11.15 -1.90
C GLN A 29 6.32 -11.56 -1.61
N LEU A 30 6.67 -11.64 -0.33
CA LEU A 30 8.01 -12.05 0.13
C LEU A 30 8.19 -13.57 0.01
N ASP A 31 7.22 -14.30 0.54
CA ASP A 31 7.17 -15.76 0.55
C ASP A 31 5.76 -16.22 0.14
N PRO A 32 5.59 -17.48 -0.28
CA PRO A 32 4.26 -18.05 -0.50
C PRO A 32 3.36 -17.86 0.73
N GLY A 33 2.36 -16.99 0.62
CA GLY A 33 1.46 -16.65 1.72
C GLY A 33 1.96 -15.58 2.71
N LEU A 34 3.10 -14.92 2.45
CA LEU A 34 3.59 -13.77 3.20
C LEU A 34 3.71 -12.55 2.27
N PHE A 35 2.98 -11.50 2.61
CA PHE A 35 2.89 -10.27 1.85
C PHE A 35 3.46 -9.11 2.68
N SER A 36 4.16 -8.20 2.03
CA SER A 36 4.69 -6.99 2.66
C SER A 36 4.12 -5.77 1.95
N VAL A 37 3.71 -4.79 2.73
CA VAL A 37 3.31 -3.47 2.25
C VAL A 37 4.23 -2.45 2.88
N THR A 38 4.97 -1.76 2.04
CA THR A 38 5.80 -0.62 2.38
C THR A 38 4.97 0.65 2.14
N PHE A 39 4.94 1.57 3.08
CA PHE A 39 4.16 2.81 2.95
C PHE A 39 4.85 3.96 3.69
N PRO A 40 4.77 5.20 3.21
CA PRO A 40 5.30 6.35 3.92
C PRO A 40 4.41 6.70 5.11
N ASP A 41 4.99 7.18 6.21
CA ASP A 41 4.25 7.61 7.40
C ASP A 41 3.43 8.89 7.16
N SER A 42 3.92 9.74 6.25
CA SER A 42 3.33 11.03 5.85
C SER A 42 3.44 11.21 4.34
N ALA A 43 2.73 12.19 3.77
CA ALA A 43 2.84 12.52 2.34
C ALA A 43 4.15 13.25 1.99
N ASP A 44 4.89 13.74 3.00
CA ASP A 44 6.15 14.44 2.83
C ASP A 44 7.24 13.61 2.15
N LEU A 45 8.07 14.29 1.35
CA LEU A 45 9.26 13.69 0.69
C LEU A 45 10.30 13.15 1.69
N ASP A 46 10.28 13.59 2.94
CA ASP A 46 11.17 13.13 4.03
C ASP A 46 10.46 12.12 4.97
N ALA A 47 9.27 11.63 4.58
CA ALA A 47 8.50 10.73 5.41
C ALA A 47 9.23 9.41 5.64
N THR A 48 9.29 9.00 6.91
CA THR A 48 9.82 7.69 7.27
C THR A 48 8.97 6.60 6.63
N VAL A 49 9.63 5.73 5.86
CA VAL A 49 8.98 4.59 5.23
C VAL A 49 8.80 3.48 6.26
N LYS A 50 7.57 2.98 6.39
CA LYS A 50 7.19 1.88 7.28
C LYS A 50 6.86 0.64 6.48
N GLU A 51 7.20 -0.52 7.01
CA GLU A 51 6.83 -1.82 6.45
C GLU A 51 5.79 -2.50 7.34
N LYS A 52 4.76 -3.11 6.73
CA LYS A 52 3.81 -3.98 7.42
C LYS A 52 3.60 -5.27 6.66
N ARG A 53 3.69 -6.40 7.39
CA ARG A 53 3.56 -7.75 6.84
C ARG A 53 2.19 -8.35 7.13
N PHE A 54 1.70 -9.13 6.18
CA PHE A 54 0.39 -9.77 6.19
C PHE A 54 0.53 -11.23 5.78
N LYS A 55 -0.24 -12.12 6.41
CA LYS A 55 -0.36 -13.53 6.01
C LYS A 55 -1.48 -13.78 5.00
N ASP A 56 -2.18 -12.71 4.61
CA ASP A 56 -3.34 -12.75 3.72
C ASP A 56 -3.18 -11.67 2.64
N GLY A 57 -3.26 -12.09 1.38
CA GLY A 57 -3.03 -11.21 0.23
C GLY A 57 -4.16 -10.21 0.02
N GLY A 58 -5.40 -10.60 0.36
CA GLY A 58 -6.55 -9.71 0.32
C GLY A 58 -6.38 -8.56 1.30
N LYS A 59 -6.06 -8.85 2.57
CA LYS A 59 -5.78 -7.82 3.59
C LYS A 59 -4.60 -6.92 3.24
N ALA A 60 -3.55 -7.49 2.65
CA ALA A 60 -2.39 -6.71 2.18
C ALA A 60 -2.82 -5.73 1.08
N ALA A 61 -3.58 -6.20 0.09
CA ALA A 61 -4.07 -5.39 -1.00
C ALA A 61 -5.06 -4.32 -0.53
N GLU A 62 -5.99 -4.66 0.37
CA GLU A 62 -6.91 -3.70 0.99
C GLU A 62 -6.15 -2.60 1.73
N PHE A 63 -5.14 -2.96 2.54
CA PHE A 63 -4.32 -1.99 3.26
C PHE A 63 -3.52 -1.09 2.31
N PHE A 64 -2.96 -1.66 1.24
CA PHE A 64 -2.25 -0.90 0.22
C PHE A 64 -3.16 0.09 -0.51
N VAL A 65 -4.39 -0.33 -0.89
CA VAL A 65 -5.38 0.55 -1.51
C VAL A 65 -5.80 1.67 -0.55
N GLN A 66 -6.05 1.35 0.73
CA GLN A 66 -6.34 2.38 1.74
C GLN A 66 -5.21 3.39 1.87
N LYS A 67 -3.95 2.94 1.92
CA LYS A 67 -2.78 3.84 1.97
C LYS A 67 -2.63 4.66 0.71
N ARG A 68 -2.88 4.09 -0.47
CA ARG A 68 -2.89 4.81 -1.74
C ARG A 68 -3.96 5.89 -1.76
N HIS A 69 -5.17 5.59 -1.29
CA HIS A 69 -6.27 6.54 -1.25
C HIS A 69 -5.95 7.65 -0.25
N ALA A 70 -5.41 7.34 0.92
CA ALA A 70 -4.94 8.33 1.88
C ALA A 70 -3.80 9.20 1.32
N TYR A 71 -2.89 8.62 0.53
CA TYR A 71 -1.80 9.37 -0.12
C TYR A 71 -2.32 10.28 -1.24
N LYS A 72 -3.27 9.81 -2.05
CA LYS A 72 -3.94 10.62 -3.07
C LYS A 72 -4.84 11.70 -2.47
N LEU A 73 -5.54 11.39 -1.38
CA LEU A 73 -6.35 12.37 -0.66
C LEU A 73 -5.47 13.33 0.14
N GLY A 74 -4.29 12.95 0.61
CA GLY A 74 -3.40 13.83 1.38
C GLY A 74 -3.00 15.12 0.65
N ASP A 75 -3.09 15.14 -0.68
CA ASP A 75 -2.94 16.34 -1.52
C ASP A 75 -4.14 17.30 -1.43
N ASP A 76 -5.32 16.80 -1.04
CA ASP A 76 -6.61 17.52 -0.99
C ASP A 76 -7.22 17.60 0.44
N TYR A 77 -6.79 16.74 1.37
CA TYR A 77 -7.39 16.54 2.71
C TYR A 77 -6.63 17.23 3.85
N LEU A 78 -5.54 17.94 3.56
CA LEU A 78 -4.83 18.75 4.56
C LEU A 78 -5.44 20.15 4.76
N GLU A 79 -6.55 20.51 4.10
CA GLU A 79 -7.26 21.79 4.31
C GLU A 79 -8.60 21.69 5.07
N GLY A 80 -8.86 20.63 5.84
CA GLY A 80 -10.19 20.52 6.45
C GLY A 80 -10.37 19.64 7.66
N ASP A 81 -9.59 19.84 8.74
CA ASP A 81 -10.14 19.66 10.10
C ASP A 81 -9.29 20.42 11.13
N LEU A 82 -9.68 21.68 11.38
CA LEU A 82 -9.33 22.45 12.58
C LEU A 82 -10.65 22.81 13.27
N PRO A 83 -10.96 22.18 14.42
CA PRO A 83 -11.67 22.84 15.51
C PRO A 83 -10.70 23.43 16.54
#